data_AF-A0A453NXC5-F1
#
_entry.id   AF-A0A453NXC5-F1
#
_cell.length_a   1.000
_cell.length_b   1.000
_cell.length_c   1.000
_cell.angle_alpha   90.00
_cell.angle_beta   90.00
_cell.angle_gamma   90.00
#
_symmetry.space_group_name_H-M   'P 1'
#
loop_
_entity.id
_entity.type
_entity.pdbx_description
1 polymer ?
#
loop_
_entity_poly.entity_id
_entity_poly.type
_entity_poly.pdbx_seq_one_letter_code
_entity_poly.pdbx_strand_id
1 'polypeptide(L)'
;FCFEMQNFSENPYFEDRKLTKSYAFADDGTTTINATSIKWKEGMEINGNAIKKKGSKRPLVEESFFTWFTDTEHKSLADGVQDEVAEIIKEDLWPNPLKYFNNEVEEFEGDDEDEE
;
A
#
# COMPACT_ATOMS: atom_id res chain seq x y z
N PHE A 1 -5.76 -14.95 -0.39
CA PHE A 1 -5.84 -13.91 -1.44
C PHE A 1 -4.43 -13.43 -1.75
N CYS A 2 -3.97 -13.55 -3.00
CA CYS A 2 -2.63 -13.12 -3.39
C CYS A 2 -2.76 -12.04 -4.46
N PHE A 3 -2.20 -10.87 -4.21
CA PHE A 3 -2.10 -9.81 -5.20
C PHE A 3 -0.66 -9.68 -5.65
N GLU A 4 -0.48 -9.96 -6.93
CA GLU A 4 0.76 -9.70 -7.64
C GLU A 4 0.71 -8.27 -8.15
N MET A 5 1.43 -7.38 -7.48
CA MET A 5 1.16 -5.95 -7.59
C MET A 5 1.64 -5.35 -8.90
N GLN A 6 2.73 -5.84 -9.49
CA GLN A 6 3.05 -5.59 -10.90
C GLN A 6 4.34 -6.30 -11.30
N ASN A 7 4.46 -6.59 -12.60
CA ASN A 7 5.76 -6.80 -13.24
C ASN A 7 6.32 -5.42 -13.61
N PHE A 8 7.34 -4.97 -12.89
CA PHE A 8 8.07 -3.75 -13.17
C PHE A 8 9.11 -3.99 -14.26
N SER A 9 9.22 -3.03 -15.19
CA SER A 9 10.39 -2.91 -16.05
C SER A 9 11.60 -2.46 -15.22
N GLU A 10 12.79 -2.65 -15.78
CA GLU A 10 14.01 -2.14 -15.17
C GLU A 10 13.88 -0.63 -14.94
N ASN A 11 14.08 -0.20 -13.69
CA ASN A 11 13.84 1.16 -13.25
C ASN A 11 15.00 1.64 -12.34
N PRO A 12 15.19 2.95 -12.16
CA PRO A 12 16.31 3.49 -11.38
C PRO A 12 16.10 3.44 -9.86
N TYR A 13 14.94 2.99 -9.36
CA TYR A 13 14.56 3.08 -7.95
C TYR A 13 14.84 1.80 -7.16
N PHE A 14 14.51 0.63 -7.72
CA PHE A 14 14.68 -0.67 -7.07
C PHE A 14 15.04 -1.77 -8.08
N GLU A 15 15.59 -2.87 -7.59
CA GLU A 15 16.04 -4.00 -8.42
C GLU A 15 14.93 -5.01 -8.72
N ASP A 16 13.96 -5.16 -7.83
CA ASP A 16 12.92 -6.17 -7.95
C ASP A 16 12.00 -5.89 -9.14
N ARG A 17 11.88 -6.86 -10.05
CA ARG A 17 10.98 -6.76 -11.21
C ARG A 17 9.55 -7.17 -10.88
N LYS A 18 9.31 -7.69 -9.69
CA LYS A 18 7.99 -8.16 -9.27
C LYS A 18 7.85 -7.98 -7.78
N LEU A 19 6.78 -7.29 -7.38
CA LEU A 19 6.40 -7.12 -5.99
C LEU A 19 5.13 -7.92 -5.73
N THR A 20 5.19 -8.85 -4.78
CA THR A 20 4.05 -9.68 -4.38
C THR A 20 3.72 -9.45 -2.91
N LYS A 21 2.45 -9.22 -2.59
CA LYS A 21 1.93 -9.26 -1.22
C LYS A 21 0.76 -10.25 -1.19
N SER A 22 0.80 -11.17 -0.24
CA SER A 22 -0.11 -12.31 -0.16
C SER A 22 -0.66 -12.48 1.23
N TYR A 23 -1.96 -12.73 1.30
CA TYR A 23 -2.75 -12.91 2.51
C TYR A 23 -3.21 -14.36 2.52
N ALA A 24 -2.69 -15.14 3.45
CA ALA A 24 -3.15 -16.49 3.72
C ALA A 24 -4.14 -16.43 4.88
N PHE A 25 -5.32 -17.03 4.71
CA PHE A 25 -6.33 -17.14 5.76
C PHE A 25 -6.38 -18.60 6.18
N ALA A 26 -6.12 -18.87 7.45
CA ALA A 26 -6.23 -20.20 8.04
C ALA A 26 -7.62 -20.41 8.64
N ASP A 27 -8.04 -21.67 8.76
CA ASP A 27 -9.37 -22.05 9.25
C ASP A 27 -9.61 -21.67 10.72
N ASP A 28 -8.54 -21.41 11.48
CA ASP A 28 -8.57 -20.93 12.86
C ASP A 28 -8.81 -19.43 12.99
N GLY A 29 -9.01 -18.72 11.86
CA GLY A 29 -9.18 -17.27 11.79
C GLY A 29 -7.86 -16.49 11.74
N THR A 30 -6.71 -17.17 11.76
CA THR A 30 -5.42 -16.50 11.63
C THR A 30 -5.21 -16.04 10.19
N THR A 31 -4.95 -14.75 10.00
CA THR A 31 -4.46 -14.23 8.73
C THR A 31 -2.93 -14.17 8.79
N THR A 32 -2.23 -14.49 7.70
CA THR A 32 -0.78 -14.31 7.58
C THR A 32 -0.48 -13.48 6.35
N ILE A 33 0.25 -12.39 6.54
CA ILE A 33 0.63 -11.47 5.46
C ILE A 33 2.10 -11.71 5.12
N ASN A 34 2.39 -11.97 3.85
CA ASN A 34 3.74 -12.07 3.33
C ASN A 34 3.92 -11.02 2.22
N ALA A 35 4.98 -10.24 2.30
CA ALA A 35 5.32 -9.22 1.31
C ALA A 35 6.74 -9.42 0.78
N THR A 36 6.98 -8.98 -0.46
CA THR A 36 8.33 -8.97 -1.03
C THR A 36 9.13 -7.85 -0.38
N SER A 37 10.32 -8.16 0.15
CA SER A 37 11.23 -7.13 0.66
C SER A 37 11.85 -6.39 -0.52
N ILE A 38 11.57 -5.09 -0.63
CA ILE A 38 11.99 -4.25 -1.77
C ILE A 38 13.48 -3.93 -1.64
N LYS A 39 14.25 -4.25 -2.68
CA LYS A 39 15.66 -3.90 -2.81
C LYS A 39 15.83 -2.54 -3.47
N TRP A 40 15.84 -1.50 -2.63
CA TRP A 40 16.08 -0.13 -3.07
C TRP A 40 17.52 0.05 -3.58
N LYS A 41 17.65 0.81 -4.67
CA LYS A 41 18.95 1.27 -5.17
C LYS A 41 19.49 2.39 -4.30
N GLU A 42 20.81 2.62 -4.37
CA GLU A 42 21.50 3.60 -3.53
C GLU A 42 20.85 4.99 -3.62
N GLY A 43 20.48 5.54 -2.45
CA GLY A 43 19.86 6.88 -2.33
C GLY A 43 18.37 6.96 -2.68
N MET A 44 17.73 5.85 -3.08
CA MET A 44 16.32 5.80 -3.48
C MET A 44 15.40 5.20 -2.40
N GLU A 45 15.96 4.82 -1.25
CA GLU A 45 15.17 4.29 -0.14
C GLU A 45 14.27 5.39 0.45
N ILE A 46 12.96 5.15 0.40
CA ILE A 46 11.90 6.01 0.95
C ILE A 46 12.12 6.32 2.45
N ASN A 47 12.59 5.34 3.22
CA ASN A 47 12.87 5.52 4.66
C ASN A 47 14.33 5.91 4.95
N GLY A 48 15.24 5.74 3.99
CA GLY A 48 16.68 6.00 4.16
C GLY A 48 17.05 7.49 4.01
N ASN A 49 16.23 8.26 3.28
CA ASN A 49 16.44 9.69 3.05
C ASN A 49 15.53 10.62 3.85
N ALA A 50 14.68 10.09 4.74
CA ALA A 50 14.02 10.86 5.79
C ALA A 50 15.05 11.31 6.84
N ILE A 51 15.91 12.25 6.44
CA ILE A 51 16.32 13.36 7.27
C ILE A 51 17.04 12.91 8.55
N LYS A 52 18.32 12.52 8.41
CA LYS A 52 19.33 12.92 9.40
C LYS A 52 19.57 14.44 9.36
N LYS A 53 18.53 15.30 9.25
CA LYS A 53 18.69 16.68 9.72
C LYS A 53 18.63 16.61 11.24
N LYS A 54 19.83 16.68 11.80
CA LYS A 54 20.15 17.05 13.18
C LYS A 54 19.18 18.15 13.67
N GLY A 55 18.03 17.77 14.24
CA GLY A 55 17.06 18.72 14.81
C GLY A 55 15.57 18.37 14.78
N SER A 56 15.08 17.42 13.98
CA SER A 56 13.63 17.12 13.96
C SER A 56 13.27 16.04 14.98
N LYS A 57 12.34 16.35 15.91
CA LYS A 57 11.99 15.53 17.08
C LYS A 57 11.11 14.30 16.80
N ARG A 58 10.83 13.96 15.55
CA ARG A 58 10.09 12.74 15.18
C ARG A 58 10.64 12.20 13.85
N PRO A 59 10.93 10.90 13.72
CA PRO A 59 11.15 10.31 12.41
C PRO A 59 9.85 10.50 11.62
N LEU A 60 9.93 11.20 10.50
CA LEU A 60 8.83 11.26 9.54
C LEU A 60 8.81 9.86 8.91
N VAL A 61 8.01 8.95 9.47
CA VAL A 61 7.62 7.75 8.72
C VAL A 61 6.65 8.29 7.68
N GLU A 62 7.15 8.48 6.46
CA GLU A 62 6.26 8.78 5.34
C GLU A 62 5.44 7.52 5.09
N GLU A 63 4.16 7.56 5.48
CA GLU A 63 3.19 6.55 5.11
C GLU A 63 3.02 6.61 3.59
N SER A 64 3.61 5.63 2.93
CA SER A 64 3.55 5.48 1.48
C SER A 64 2.94 4.12 1.16
N PHE A 65 2.46 3.97 -0.07
CA PHE A 65 1.99 2.67 -0.57
C PHE A 65 3.04 1.57 -0.41
N PHE A 66 4.32 1.88 -0.58
CA PHE A 66 5.41 0.91 -0.38
C PHE A 66 5.64 0.60 1.10
N THR A 67 5.44 1.57 2.00
CA THR A 67 5.47 1.35 3.45
C THR A 67 4.37 0.37 3.85
N TRP A 68 3.13 0.61 3.41
CA TRP A 68 2.01 -0.34 3.57
C TRP A 68 2.30 -1.69 2.93
N PHE A 69 2.90 -1.71 1.75
CA PHE A 69 3.21 -2.96 1.04
C PHE A 69 4.19 -3.83 1.82
N THR A 70 5.27 -3.22 2.34
CA THR A 70 6.27 -3.93 3.14
C THR A 70 5.82 -4.25 4.55
N ASP A 71 4.73 -3.64 5.01
CA ASP A 71 4.17 -3.93 6.32
C ASP A 71 3.52 -5.33 6.32
N THR A 72 4.14 -6.21 7.09
CA THR A 72 3.68 -7.58 7.36
C THR A 72 3.21 -7.74 8.80
N GLU A 73 3.38 -6.72 9.64
CA GLU A 73 2.96 -6.80 11.03
C GLU A 73 1.45 -6.54 11.11
N HIS A 74 0.74 -7.43 11.79
CA HIS A 74 -0.69 -7.34 12.09
C HIS A 74 -1.07 -6.17 13.00
N LYS A 75 -0.28 -5.10 13.07
CA LYS A 75 -0.46 -4.00 14.02
C LYS A 75 -1.79 -3.27 13.82
N SER A 76 -2.35 -3.32 12.60
CA SER A 76 -3.70 -2.86 12.29
C SER A 76 -4.80 -3.88 12.67
N LEU A 77 -4.54 -5.19 12.60
CA LEU A 77 -5.50 -6.26 12.96
C LEU A 77 -5.63 -6.51 14.47
N ALA A 78 -4.71 -6.02 15.29
CA ALA A 78 -4.79 -6.15 16.76
C ALA A 78 -6.04 -5.44 17.36
N ASP A 79 -6.69 -4.56 16.61
CA ASP A 79 -7.91 -3.85 16.98
C ASP A 79 -9.14 -4.28 16.14
N GLY A 80 -9.04 -5.40 15.42
CA GLY A 80 -10.11 -5.88 14.52
C GLY A 80 -10.28 -5.07 13.24
N VAL A 81 -9.37 -4.13 12.96
CA VAL A 81 -9.38 -3.32 11.74
C VAL A 81 -8.75 -4.13 10.61
N GLN A 82 -9.55 -4.43 9.59
CA GLN A 82 -9.10 -5.10 8.38
C GLN A 82 -8.24 -4.14 7.54
N ASP A 83 -7.38 -4.69 6.68
CA ASP A 83 -6.52 -3.88 5.80
C ASP A 83 -7.37 -3.22 4.70
N GLU A 84 -7.80 -1.97 4.94
CA GLU A 84 -8.71 -1.21 4.06
C GLU A 84 -8.18 -1.12 2.61
N VAL A 85 -6.87 -0.94 2.44
CA VAL A 85 -6.25 -0.88 1.11
C VAL A 85 -6.37 -2.23 0.40
N ALA A 86 -6.12 -3.34 1.11
CA ALA A 86 -6.29 -4.67 0.56
C ALA A 86 -7.76 -4.97 0.20
N GLU A 87 -8.72 -4.47 0.98
CA GLU A 87 -10.15 -4.63 0.73
C GLU A 87 -10.61 -3.83 -0.49
N ILE A 88 -10.23 -2.56 -0.61
CA ILE A 88 -10.54 -1.74 -1.79
C ILE A 88 -9.95 -2.38 -3.04
N ILE A 89 -8.70 -2.85 -2.99
CA ILE A 89 -8.08 -3.53 -4.12
C ILE A 89 -8.85 -4.80 -4.48
N LYS A 90 -9.26 -5.60 -3.49
CA LYS A 90 -9.93 -6.89 -3.70
C LYS A 90 -11.38 -6.79 -4.16
N GLU A 91 -12.17 -5.97 -3.50
CA GLU A 91 -13.63 -5.93 -3.64
C GLU A 91 -14.09 -4.91 -4.69
N ASP A 92 -13.29 -3.87 -4.96
CA ASP A 92 -13.70 -2.76 -5.84
C ASP A 92 -12.80 -2.64 -7.08
N LEU A 93 -11.49 -2.50 -6.89
CA LEU A 93 -10.56 -2.31 -8.01
C LEU A 93 -10.41 -3.56 -8.88
N TRP A 94 -10.23 -4.75 -8.28
CA TRP A 94 -9.96 -5.98 -9.03
C TRP A 94 -11.16 -6.51 -9.84
N PRO A 95 -12.41 -6.45 -9.36
CA PRO A 95 -13.57 -6.88 -10.13
C PRO A 95 -13.87 -5.97 -11.33
N ASN A 96 -13.56 -4.67 -11.24
CA ASN A 96 -13.81 -3.73 -12.33
C ASN A 96 -12.75 -2.60 -12.41
N PRO A 97 -11.52 -2.90 -12.86
CA PRO A 97 -10.47 -1.90 -12.97
C PRO A 97 -10.74 -0.87 -14.08
N LEU A 98 -11.58 -1.22 -15.06
CA LEU A 98 -11.91 -0.33 -16.19
C LEU A 98 -12.76 0.87 -15.76
N LYS A 99 -13.62 0.72 -14.74
CA LYS A 99 -14.39 1.82 -14.14
C LYS A 99 -13.48 2.99 -13.75
N TYR A 100 -12.36 2.66 -13.11
CA TYR A 100 -11.36 3.64 -12.65
C TYR A 100 -10.48 4.16 -13.78
N PHE A 101 -10.20 3.35 -14.80
CA PHE A 101 -9.41 3.78 -15.95
C PHE A 101 -10.17 4.76 -16.87
N ASN A 102 -11.48 4.56 -17.04
CA ASN A 102 -12.30 5.38 -17.94
C ASN A 102 -12.78 6.69 -17.29
N ASN A 103 -12.43 6.97 -16.03
CA ASN A 103 -13.06 8.05 -15.24
C ASN A 103 -14.60 7.95 -15.22
N GLU A 104 -15.17 6.74 -15.36
CA GLU A 104 -16.59 6.46 -15.09
C GLU A 104 -16.85 6.32 -13.58
N VAL A 105 -15.86 6.67 -12.77
CA VAL A 105 -16.08 7.02 -11.37
C VAL A 105 -16.92 8.28 -11.44
N GLU A 106 -18.22 8.15 -11.21
CA GLU A 106 -19.08 9.30 -10.94
C GLU A 106 -18.29 10.19 -9.98
N GLU A 107 -18.04 11.42 -10.44
CA GLU A 107 -17.41 12.48 -9.68
C GLU A 107 -18.02 12.37 -8.29
N PHE A 108 -17.22 12.02 -7.28
CA PHE A 108 -17.70 12.02 -5.90
C PHE A 108 -18.23 13.43 -5.73
N GLU A 109 -19.55 13.59 -5.74
CA GLU A 109 -20.21 14.87 -5.50
C GLU A 109 -19.71 15.24 -4.11
N GLY A 110 -18.65 16.04 -4.09
CA GLY A 110 -18.27 16.81 -2.95
C GLY A 110 -19.50 17.61 -2.66
N ASP A 111 -20.19 17.22 -1.60
CA ASP A 111 -21.20 18.01 -0.95
C ASP A 111 -20.49 19.26 -0.45
N ASP A 112 -20.22 20.20 -1.36
CA ASP A 112 -19.99 21.60 -1.04
C ASP A 112 -21.36 22.12 -0.58
N GLU A 113 -21.75 21.72 0.64
CA GLU A 113 -22.68 22.50 1.46
C GLU A 113 -21.97 23.82 1.78
N ASP A 114 -21.99 24.74 0.80
CA ASP A 114 -21.96 26.18 1.05
C ASP A 114 -23.24 26.51 1.85
N GLU A 115 -23.21 26.30 3.17
CA GLU A 115 -24.12 26.96 4.10
C GLU A 115 -23.56 28.36 4.44
N GLU A 116 -24.38 29.38 4.18
CA GLU A 116 -24.22 30.82 4.45
C GLU A 116 -23.63 31.21 5.83
#